data_AF-A0A6L6HL69-F1
#
_entry.id   AF-A0A6L6HL69-F1
#
_cell.length_a   1.000
_cell.length_b   1.000
_cell.length_c   1.000
_cell.angle_alpha   90.00
_cell.angle_beta   90.00
_cell.angle_gamma   90.00
#
_symmetry.space_group_name_H-M   'P 1'
#
loop_
_entity.id
_entity.type
_entity.pdbx_description
1 polymer ?
#
loop_
_entity_poly.entity_id
_entity_poly.type
_entity_poly.pdbx_seq_one_letter_code
_entity_poly.pdbx_strand_id
1 'polypeptide(L)' 'MKYLSVKDLAIRFGVSIQTIWVWSGDGPYCIKGFPKPVKLGPQVVRWKLDDVEAWEASRESAA' A
#
# COMPACT_ATOMS: atom_id res chain seq x y z
N MET A 1 -0.18 2.21 -16.61
CA MET A 1 0.08 2.61 -15.21
C MET A 1 -1.25 2.73 -14.47
N LYS A 2 -1.55 1.79 -13.58
CA LYS A 2 -2.79 1.79 -12.79
C LYS A 2 -2.47 2.19 -11.35
N TYR A 3 -3.24 3.13 -10.83
CA TYR A 3 -3.07 3.65 -9.48
C TYR A 3 -4.25 3.20 -8.62
N LEU A 4 -3.97 2.65 -7.45
CA LEU A 4 -4.97 2.27 -6.46
C LEU A 4 -5.16 3.39 -5.44
N SER A 5 -6.40 3.61 -5.04
CA SER A 5 -6.69 4.43 -3.87
C SER A 5 -6.48 3.62 -2.59
N VAL A 6 -6.37 4.33 -1.46
CA VAL A 6 -6.31 3.69 -0.15
C VAL A 6 -7.55 2.83 0.13
N LYS A 7 -8.71 3.17 -0.45
CA LYS A 7 -9.94 2.39 -0.31
C LYS A 7 -9.85 1.06 -1.06
N ASP A 8 -9.29 1.08 -2.27
CA ASP A 8 -9.09 -0.15 -3.05
C ASP A 8 -8.13 -1.10 -2.33
N LEU A 9 -7.05 -0.57 -1.75
CA LEU A 9 -6.11 -1.34 -0.94
C LEU A 9 -6.77 -1.92 0.33
N ALA A 10 -7.53 -1.10 1.04
CA ALA A 10 -8.28 -1.52 2.22
C ALA A 10 -9.22 -2.69 1.91
N ILE A 11 -9.96 -2.61 0.79
CA ILE A 11 -10.85 -3.69 0.32
C ILE A 11 -10.05 -4.93 -0.07
N ARG A 12 -8.96 -4.78 -0.84
CA ARG A 12 -8.11 -5.89 -1.31
C ARG A 12 -7.52 -6.71 -0.16
N PHE A 13 -7.03 -6.04 0.87
CA PHE A 13 -6.42 -6.69 2.03
C PHE A 13 -7.42 -7.00 3.16
N GLY A 14 -8.68 -6.57 3.06
CA GLY A 14 -9.68 -6.73 4.11
C GLY A 14 -9.35 -5.97 5.41
N VAL A 15 -8.59 -4.88 5.32
CA VAL A 15 -8.15 -4.08 6.48
C VAL A 15 -8.70 -2.67 6.46
N SER A 16 -8.68 -1.99 7.61
CA SER A 16 -9.06 -0.59 7.70
C SER A 16 -8.11 0.33 6.93
N ILE A 17 -8.63 1.44 6.41
CA ILE A 17 -7.85 2.48 5.71
C ILE A 17 -6.67 2.97 6.56
N GLN A 18 -6.88 3.15 7.88
CA GLN A 18 -5.82 3.55 8.80
C GLN A 18 -4.66 2.54 8.84
N THR A 19 -4.96 1.25 8.77
CA THR A 19 -3.95 0.19 8.74
C THR A 19 -3.04 0.33 7.53
N ILE A 20 -3.60 0.64 6.35
CA ILE A 20 -2.81 0.90 5.13
C ILE A 20 -1.86 2.11 5.33
N TRP A 21 -2.34 3.18 5.97
CA TRP A 21 -1.50 4.34 6.28
C TRP A 21 -0.37 4.02 7.26
N VAL A 22 -0.66 3.18 8.26
CA VAL A 22 0.35 2.72 9.22
C VAL A 22 1.40 1.84 8.54
N TRP A 23 0.98 0.93 7.65
CA TRP A 23 1.89 0.08 6.87
C TRP A 23 2.83 0.90 6.00
N SER A 24 2.28 1.94 5.38
CA SER A 24 3.00 2.84 4.47
C SER A 24 3.78 3.96 5.19
N GLY A 25 3.64 4.09 6.50
CA GLY A 25 4.32 5.11 7.30
C GLY A 25 5.62 4.60 7.94
N ASP A 26 6.20 5.41 8.82
CA ASP A 26 7.45 5.11 9.53
C ASP A 26 7.21 4.67 10.99
N GLY A 27 6.00 4.22 11.30
CA GLY A 27 5.60 3.82 12.65
C GLY A 27 6.13 2.43 13.07
N PRO A 28 5.96 2.04 14.34
CA PRO A 28 6.42 0.74 14.87
C PRO A 28 5.72 -0.47 14.21
N TYR A 29 4.57 -0.25 13.57
CA TYR A 29 3.81 -1.26 12.83
C TYR A 29 3.96 -1.10 11.30
N CYS A 30 4.98 -0.39 10.84
CA CYS A 30 5.25 -0.26 9.42
C CYS A 30 5.70 -1.60 8.83
N ILE A 31 5.31 -1.85 7.59
CA ILE A 31 5.72 -3.06 6.88
C ILE A 31 6.92 -2.69 6.01
N LYS A 32 8.08 -3.29 6.31
CA LYS A 32 9.25 -3.17 5.44
C LYS A 32 8.93 -3.73 4.06
N GLY A 33 9.07 -2.89 3.05
CA GLY A 33 8.81 -3.23 1.65
C GLY A 33 7.41 -2.86 1.15
N PHE A 34 6.51 -2.35 2.00
CA PHE A 34 5.21 -1.89 1.51
C PHE A 34 5.37 -0.65 0.62
N PRO A 35 4.63 -0.53 -0.49
CA PRO A 35 4.75 0.59 -1.42
C PRO A 35 4.48 1.93 -0.75
N LYS A 36 5.36 2.90 -1.02
CA LYS A 36 5.21 4.26 -0.52
C LYS A 36 4.06 4.99 -1.24
N PRO A 37 3.38 5.93 -0.56
CA PRO A 37 2.29 6.67 -1.17
C PRO A 37 2.87 7.67 -2.20
N VAL A 38 2.34 7.66 -3.41
CA VAL A 38 2.68 8.62 -4.46
C VAL A 38 1.67 9.76 -4.44
N LYS A 39 2.14 10.99 -4.22
CA LYS A 39 1.34 12.20 -4.34
C LYS A 39 1.17 12.55 -5.82
N LEU A 40 -0.03 12.34 -6.37
CA LEU A 40 -0.38 12.71 -7.75
C LEU A 40 -0.98 14.13 -7.83
N GLY A 41 -1.40 14.69 -6.70
CA GLY A 41 -1.95 16.05 -6.62
C GLY A 41 -2.01 16.55 -5.18
N PRO A 42 -2.48 17.79 -4.96
CA PRO A 42 -2.43 18.46 -3.66
C PRO A 42 -3.16 17.72 -2.53
N GLN A 43 -4.18 16.91 -2.85
CA GLN A 43 -4.90 16.06 -1.89
C GLN A 43 -5.07 14.61 -2.37
N VAL A 44 -4.36 14.21 -3.44
CA VAL A 44 -4.52 12.89 -4.04
C VAL A 44 -3.26 12.07 -3.82
N VAL A 45 -3.38 11.12 -2.90
CA VAL A 45 -2.38 10.10 -2.63
C VAL A 45 -2.87 8.78 -3.24
N ARG A 46 -1.99 8.11 -3.98
CA ARG A 46 -2.25 6.81 -4.59
C ARG A 46 -1.06 5.89 -4.47
N TRP A 47 -1.32 4.60 -4.60
CA TRP A 47 -0.30 3.57 -4.68
C TRP A 47 -0.26 3.05 -6.11
N LYS A 48 0.94 2.73 -6.58
CA LYS A 48 1.12 2.06 -7.86
C LYS A 48 0.72 0.60 -7.69
N LEU A 49 -0.14 0.11 -8.58
CA LEU A 49 -0.56 -1.29 -8.56
C LEU A 49 0.65 -2.24 -8.68
N ASP A 50 1.58 -1.90 -9.55
CA ASP A 50 2.81 -2.68 -9.82
C ASP A 50 3.64 -2.92 -8.56
N ASP A 51 3.89 -1.87 -7.76
CA ASP A 51 4.62 -2.01 -6.49
C ASP A 51 3.83 -2.81 -5.44
N VAL A 52 2.49 -2.74 -5.45
CA VAL A 52 1.63 -3.53 -4.53
C VAL A 52 1.72 -5.02 -4.89
N GLU A 53 1.61 -5.35 -6.18
CA GLU A 53 1.72 -6.73 -6.66
C GLU A 53 3.13 -7.30 -6.42
N ALA A 54 4.18 -6.50 -6.64
CA ALA A 54 5.56 -6.90 -6.33
C ALA A 54 5.75 -7.18 -4.82
N TRP A 55 5.13 -6.37 -3.97
CA TRP A 55 5.16 -6.59 -2.52
C TRP A 55 4.38 -7.85 -2.11
N GLU A 56 3.20 -8.08 -2.69
CA GLU A 56 2.40 -9.30 -2.48
C GLU A 56 3.21 -10.54 -2.88
N ALA A 57 3.84 -10.53 -4.07
CA ALA A 57 4.67 -11.64 -4.55
C ALA A 57 5.88 -11.90 -3.63
N SER A 58 6.50 -10.84 -3.09
CA SER A 58 7.60 -10.97 -2.13
C SER A 58 7.16 -11.64 -0.82
N ARG A 59 5.91 -11.42 -0.40
CA ARG A 59 5.34 -12.04 0.81
C ARG A 59 4.87 -13.46 0.56
N GLU A 60 4.30 -13.75 -0.61
CA GLU A 60 3.85 -15.09 -0.99
C GLU A 60 5.03 -16.07 -1.15
N SER A 61 6.17 -15.60 -1.66
CA SER A 61 7.41 -16.40 -1.73
C SER A 61 8.11 -16.62 -0.38
N ALA A 62 7.65 -15.98 0.69
CA ALA A 62 8.18 -16.14 2.04
C ALA A 62 7.36 -17.12 2.92
N ALA A 63 6.42 -17.86 2.32
CA ALA A 63 5.60 -18.88 2.96
C ALA A 63 6.14 -20.30 2.71
#